data_AF-A0A093IBD8-F1
#
_entry.id   AF-A0A093IBD8-F1
#
_cell.length_a   1.000
_cell.length_b   1.000
_cell.length_c   1.000
_cell.angle_alpha   90.00
_cell.angle_beta   90.00
_cell.angle_gamma   90.00
#
_symmetry.space_group_name_H-M   'P 1'
#
loop_
_entity.id
_entity.type
_entity.pdbx_description
1 polymer ?
#
loop_
_entity_poly.entity_id
_entity_poly.type
_entity_poly.pdbx_seq_one_letter_code
_entity_poly.pdbx_strand_id
1 'polypeptide(L)'
;QYQSFPYNKNGFKVGMKLEGVDPEHQSIYCVLTVAEVCGYRIRLHFDGYPDCYDFWVNADSSDVHPVGWCEKTGHKLHPPKGYKEEEFNWPAYLKACKAQAAPKSLFENQNVTVIPSGFRVGMKLEAVDKKNPTFICVATVTDMVDNRFLVHFDNWDESYDYWCEAASPHIHPVGWCKEHKRTLITPPDYPHAKHFSWEKYLEETSSLPAPARAFKVKPSHGFQKSMKLEVVDKRNPVFIRVATIIDTDDHRIKVHFDGWDSIYDYWTDVDSPDVHPAGWCAKTGHPLQPP
;
A
#
# COMPACT_ATOMS: atom_id res chain seq x y z
N GLN A 1 -10.99 0.95 -10.23
CA GLN A 1 -10.10 1.95 -10.84
C GLN A 1 -8.71 1.36 -11.14
N TYR A 2 -8.14 0.49 -10.32
CA TYR A 2 -6.79 -0.08 -10.53
C TYR A 2 -6.61 -1.07 -11.70
N GLN A 3 -7.69 -1.53 -12.34
CA GLN A 3 -7.63 -2.51 -13.43
C GLN A 3 -7.81 -1.87 -14.81
N SER A 4 -7.55 -0.57 -14.92
CA SER A 4 -7.51 0.12 -16.20
C SER A 4 -6.12 0.09 -16.81
N PHE A 5 -6.07 0.20 -18.13
CA PHE A 5 -4.81 0.53 -18.79
C PHE A 5 -4.38 1.94 -18.39
N PRO A 6 -3.07 2.18 -18.22
CA PRO A 6 -2.59 3.52 -17.93
C PRO A 6 -2.91 4.47 -19.08
N TYR A 7 -3.26 5.71 -18.72
CA TYR A 7 -3.54 6.80 -19.68
C TYR A 7 -2.26 7.47 -20.16
N ASN A 8 -1.24 7.50 -19.30
CA ASN A 8 0.02 8.18 -19.52
C ASN A 8 1.13 7.19 -19.89
N LYS A 9 2.20 7.70 -20.49
CA LYS A 9 3.43 6.94 -20.69
C LYS A 9 4.27 6.98 -19.41
N ASN A 10 5.03 5.92 -19.16
CA ASN A 10 6.04 5.92 -18.10
C ASN A 10 7.18 6.87 -18.48
N GLY A 11 7.31 7.97 -17.75
CA GLY A 11 8.34 8.99 -17.97
C GLY A 11 9.55 8.88 -17.03
N PHE A 12 9.52 7.93 -16.09
CA PHE A 12 10.65 7.69 -15.20
C PHE A 12 11.85 7.14 -15.98
N LYS A 13 13.05 7.44 -15.50
CA LYS A 13 14.31 6.98 -16.08
C LYS A 13 15.23 6.47 -14.99
N VAL A 14 16.05 5.48 -15.33
CA VAL A 14 17.07 4.94 -14.43
C VAL A 14 17.96 6.07 -13.90
N GLY A 15 18.22 6.07 -12.60
CA GLY A 15 19.01 7.08 -11.89
C GLY A 15 18.20 8.29 -11.41
N MET A 16 16.93 8.43 -11.77
CA MET A 16 16.07 9.45 -11.17
C MET A 16 15.85 9.14 -9.68
N LYS A 17 15.86 10.19 -8.84
CA LYS A 17 15.62 10.09 -7.39
C LYS A 17 14.25 10.63 -7.00
N LEU A 18 13.65 10.01 -6.00
CA LEU A 18 12.31 10.33 -5.49
C LEU A 18 12.18 9.96 -4.00
N GLU A 19 11.04 10.29 -3.41
CA GLU A 19 10.64 9.84 -2.08
C GLU A 19 9.58 8.75 -2.21
N GLY A 20 9.53 7.78 -1.32
CA GLY A 20 8.47 6.77 -1.36
C GLY A 20 8.35 5.98 -0.09
N VAL A 21 7.20 5.35 0.10
CA VAL A 21 6.89 4.51 1.26
C VAL A 21 7.69 3.20 1.19
N ASP A 22 8.22 2.75 2.32
CA ASP A 22 8.74 1.39 2.47
C ASP A 22 7.56 0.39 2.46
N PRO A 23 7.44 -0.53 1.48
CA PRO A 23 6.32 -1.46 1.41
C PRO A 23 6.16 -2.38 2.63
N GLU A 24 7.26 -2.67 3.33
CA GLU A 24 7.28 -3.51 4.53
C GLU A 24 7.10 -2.71 5.84
N HIS A 25 7.26 -1.38 5.78
CA HIS A 25 7.08 -0.43 6.89
C HIS A 25 6.34 0.81 6.38
N GLN A 26 5.02 0.71 6.22
CA GLN A 26 4.25 1.69 5.44
C GLN A 26 4.11 3.09 6.09
N SER A 27 4.57 3.26 7.32
CA SER A 27 4.73 4.55 8.01
C SER A 27 6.02 5.30 7.63
N ILE A 28 6.98 4.63 7.01
CA ILE A 28 8.32 5.14 6.74
C ILE A 28 8.44 5.61 5.29
N TYR A 29 8.83 6.87 5.10
CA TYR A 29 9.18 7.43 3.80
C TYR A 29 10.70 7.42 3.62
N CYS A 30 11.19 6.94 2.48
CA CYS A 30 12.60 6.75 2.20
C CYS A 30 13.06 7.50 0.94
N VAL A 31 14.36 7.75 0.86
CA VAL A 31 15.03 8.20 -0.37
C VAL A 31 15.25 7.03 -1.31
N LEU A 32 14.69 7.12 -2.51
CA LEU A 32 14.71 6.04 -3.50
C LEU A 32 15.33 6.48 -4.82
N THR A 33 15.96 5.53 -5.51
CA THR A 33 16.44 5.67 -6.89
C THR A 33 15.71 4.71 -7.80
N VAL A 34 15.31 5.16 -8.99
CA VAL A 34 14.83 4.29 -10.07
C VAL A 34 16.02 3.45 -10.57
N ALA A 35 16.05 2.17 -10.19
CA ALA A 35 17.08 1.23 -10.58
C ALA A 35 16.81 0.61 -11.96
N GLU A 36 15.54 0.41 -12.29
CA GLU A 36 15.11 -0.19 -13.56
C GLU A 36 13.76 0.36 -14.00
N VAL A 37 13.52 0.34 -15.31
CA VAL A 37 12.24 0.70 -15.93
C VAL A 37 11.85 -0.42 -16.89
N CYS A 38 10.67 -1.01 -16.69
CA CYS A 38 10.16 -2.07 -17.55
C CYS A 38 8.68 -1.81 -17.87
N GLY A 39 8.38 -1.46 -19.12
CA GLY A 39 7.04 -1.03 -19.52
C GLY A 39 6.52 0.11 -18.64
N TYR A 40 5.38 -0.10 -17.98
CA TYR A 40 4.77 0.87 -17.05
C TYR A 40 5.23 0.71 -15.59
N ARG A 41 6.21 -0.16 -15.32
CA ARG A 41 6.72 -0.43 -13.98
C ARG A 41 8.12 0.13 -13.79
N ILE A 42 8.42 0.46 -12.55
CA ILE A 42 9.74 0.92 -12.12
C ILE A 42 10.20 0.08 -10.92
N ARG A 43 11.48 -0.31 -10.93
CA ARG A 43 12.14 -0.90 -9.77
C ARG A 43 12.82 0.21 -8.99
N LEU A 44 12.53 0.27 -7.70
CA LEU A 44 13.04 1.29 -6.79
C LEU A 44 14.06 0.66 -5.84
N HIS A 45 15.14 1.40 -5.63
CA HIS A 45 16.24 1.05 -4.76
C HIS A 45 16.31 2.00 -3.59
N PHE A 46 16.52 1.48 -2.38
CA PHE A 46 16.76 2.27 -1.18
C PHE A 46 18.21 2.75 -1.15
N ASP A 47 18.43 4.06 -1.27
CA ASP A 47 19.77 4.61 -1.43
C ASP A 47 20.73 4.22 -0.28
N GLY A 48 21.81 3.53 -0.63
CA GLY A 48 22.85 3.08 0.31
C GLY A 48 22.54 1.76 1.01
N TYR A 49 21.40 1.14 0.74
CA TYR A 49 21.04 -0.18 1.25
C TYR A 49 21.28 -1.27 0.18
N PRO A 50 21.36 -2.55 0.57
CA PRO A 50 21.49 -3.65 -0.39
C PRO A 50 20.30 -3.80 -1.35
N ASP A 51 20.58 -4.20 -2.59
CA ASP A 51 19.59 -4.41 -3.66
C ASP A 51 18.51 -5.47 -3.33
N CYS A 52 18.71 -6.28 -2.28
CA CYS A 52 17.69 -7.26 -1.85
C CYS A 52 16.42 -6.60 -1.30
N TYR A 53 16.48 -5.31 -0.97
CA TYR A 53 15.32 -4.50 -0.57
C TYR A 53 14.65 -3.80 -1.76
N ASP A 54 15.18 -3.94 -2.97
CA ASP A 54 14.55 -3.32 -4.14
C ASP A 54 13.15 -3.89 -4.37
N PHE A 55 12.23 -3.02 -4.77
CA PHE A 55 10.83 -3.38 -5.00
C PHE A 55 10.30 -2.75 -6.27
N TRP A 56 9.23 -3.33 -6.81
CA TRP A 56 8.58 -2.85 -8.03
C TRP A 56 7.28 -2.13 -7.72
N VAL A 57 7.03 -1.04 -8.44
CA VAL A 57 5.73 -0.35 -8.45
C VAL A 57 5.35 0.04 -9.88
N ASN A 58 4.07 0.29 -10.12
CA ASN A 58 3.63 0.97 -11.34
C ASN A 58 4.01 2.45 -11.29
N ALA A 59 4.16 3.08 -12.46
CA ALA A 59 4.53 4.50 -12.58
C ALA A 59 3.46 5.46 -12.01
N ASP A 60 2.23 5.02 -11.86
CA ASP A 60 1.10 5.75 -11.24
C ASP A 60 0.88 5.41 -9.75
N SER A 61 1.85 4.74 -9.12
CA SER A 61 1.74 4.39 -7.70
C SER A 61 1.48 5.62 -6.83
N SER A 62 0.54 5.48 -5.89
CA SER A 62 0.23 6.52 -4.90
C SER A 62 1.27 6.61 -3.78
N ASP A 63 2.16 5.62 -3.69
CA ASP A 63 3.16 5.44 -2.62
C ASP A 63 4.53 6.05 -2.96
N VAL A 64 4.64 6.72 -4.11
CA VAL A 64 5.84 7.45 -4.53
C VAL A 64 5.55 8.93 -4.69
N HIS A 65 6.50 9.76 -4.32
CA HIS A 65 6.34 11.20 -4.23
C HIS A 65 7.58 11.92 -4.80
N PRO A 66 7.40 13.14 -5.35
CA PRO A 66 8.53 13.91 -5.83
C PRO A 66 9.43 14.36 -4.69
N VAL A 67 10.72 14.55 -4.98
CA VAL A 67 11.70 15.16 -4.06
C VAL A 67 11.15 16.44 -3.41
N GLY A 68 11.26 16.51 -2.08
CA GLY A 68 10.78 17.61 -1.24
C GLY A 68 9.32 17.48 -0.81
N TRP A 69 8.67 16.34 -1.06
CA TRP A 69 7.28 16.12 -0.67
C TRP A 69 7.14 15.98 0.85
N CYS A 70 8.00 15.20 1.51
CA CYS A 70 8.01 15.00 2.95
C CYS A 70 8.15 16.34 3.70
N GLU A 71 9.13 17.16 3.31
CA GLU A 71 9.33 18.51 3.87
C GLU A 71 8.08 19.39 3.67
N LYS A 72 7.50 19.40 2.47
CA LYS A 72 6.30 20.21 2.16
C LYS A 72 5.08 19.80 2.98
N THR A 73 4.96 18.51 3.33
CA THR A 73 3.78 17.92 3.97
C THR A 73 3.97 17.68 5.46
N GLY A 74 5.18 17.90 5.99
CA GLY A 74 5.51 17.68 7.39
C GLY A 74 5.79 16.23 7.75
N HIS A 75 5.96 15.33 6.77
CA HIS A 75 6.35 13.95 7.02
C HIS A 75 7.85 13.83 7.24
N LYS A 76 8.22 12.82 8.02
CA LYS A 76 9.61 12.47 8.27
C LYS A 76 10.18 11.68 7.09
N LEU A 77 11.30 12.17 6.54
CA LEU A 77 12.06 11.46 5.52
C LEU A 77 13.21 10.69 6.17
N HIS A 78 13.23 9.38 5.96
CA HIS A 78 14.34 8.53 6.36
C HIS A 78 15.50 8.68 5.38
N PRO A 79 16.68 9.15 5.82
CA PRO A 79 17.77 9.46 4.92
C PRO A 79 18.46 8.18 4.41
N PRO A 80 19.26 8.28 3.33
CA PRO A 80 20.10 7.19 2.83
C PRO A 80 21.04 6.65 3.90
N LYS A 81 21.48 5.40 3.76
CA LYS A 81 22.41 4.80 4.73
C LYS A 81 23.68 5.64 4.89
N GLY A 82 24.03 5.96 6.13
CA GLY A 82 25.22 6.75 6.48
C GLY A 82 24.99 8.25 6.56
N TYR A 83 23.79 8.74 6.25
CA TYR A 83 23.38 10.11 6.51
C TYR A 83 22.57 10.18 7.81
N LYS A 84 22.76 11.25 8.57
CA LYS A 84 21.83 11.61 9.65
C LYS A 84 20.68 12.44 9.11
N GLU A 85 19.56 12.38 9.81
CA GLU A 85 18.33 13.08 9.42
C GLU A 85 18.55 14.59 9.33
N GLU A 86 19.20 15.17 10.34
CA GLU A 86 19.54 16.59 10.41
C GLU A 86 20.59 17.05 9.39
N GLU A 87 21.32 16.11 8.77
CA GLU A 87 22.38 16.39 7.81
C GLU A 87 21.90 16.25 6.35
N PHE A 88 20.78 15.56 6.11
CA PHE A 88 20.29 15.28 4.78
C PHE A 88 19.67 16.51 4.12
N ASN A 89 20.12 16.83 2.91
CA ASN A 89 19.60 17.93 2.10
C ASN A 89 19.56 17.55 0.63
N TRP A 90 18.37 17.62 0.02
CA TRP A 90 18.15 17.21 -1.36
C TRP A 90 19.07 17.91 -2.39
N PRO A 91 19.19 19.25 -2.43
CA PRO A 91 20.13 19.92 -3.33
C PRO A 91 21.57 19.43 -3.22
N ALA A 92 22.10 19.29 -2.01
CA ALA A 92 23.46 18.80 -1.78
C ALA A 92 23.60 17.32 -2.18
N TYR A 93 22.61 16.49 -1.85
CA TYR A 93 22.61 15.06 -2.14
C TYR A 93 22.53 14.77 -3.65
N LEU A 94 21.65 15.47 -4.38
CA LEU A 94 21.55 15.37 -5.84
C LEU A 94 22.87 15.75 -6.51
N LYS A 95 23.52 16.82 -6.05
CA LYS A 95 24.84 17.25 -6.54
C LYS A 95 25.92 16.22 -6.25
N ALA A 96 25.96 15.66 -5.05
CA ALA A 96 26.93 14.63 -4.66
C ALA A 96 26.78 13.36 -5.51
N CYS A 97 25.54 12.94 -5.77
CA CYS A 97 25.23 11.77 -6.59
C CYS A 97 25.37 12.01 -8.10
N LYS A 98 25.49 13.27 -8.54
CA LYS A 98 25.37 13.68 -9.95
C LYS A 98 24.07 13.17 -10.59
N ALA A 99 22.99 13.16 -9.80
CA ALA A 99 21.70 12.60 -10.17
C ALA A 99 20.65 13.72 -10.34
N GLN A 100 19.50 13.36 -10.89
CA GLN A 100 18.36 14.26 -11.04
C GLN A 100 17.17 13.73 -10.25
N ALA A 101 16.38 14.64 -9.68
CA ALA A 101 15.07 14.28 -9.14
C ALA A 101 14.12 13.90 -10.28
N ALA A 102 13.24 12.93 -10.04
CA ALA A 102 12.12 12.67 -10.93
C ALA A 102 11.22 13.93 -11.04
N PRO A 103 10.86 14.39 -12.24
CA PRO A 103 9.99 15.55 -12.41
C PRO A 103 8.63 15.37 -11.72
N LYS A 104 8.11 16.42 -11.08
CA LYS A 104 6.81 16.41 -10.38
C LYS A 104 5.63 15.97 -11.25
N SER A 105 5.70 16.21 -12.56
CA SER A 105 4.67 15.83 -13.53
C SER A 105 4.53 14.32 -13.74
N LEU A 106 5.46 13.51 -13.23
CA LEU A 106 5.39 12.05 -13.33
C LEU A 106 4.56 11.42 -12.21
N PHE A 107 4.19 12.16 -11.18
CA PHE A 107 3.50 11.65 -10.00
C PHE A 107 2.01 11.96 -10.09
N GLU A 108 1.17 10.93 -10.28
CA GLU A 108 -0.27 11.10 -10.46
C GLU A 108 -0.99 11.59 -9.19
N ASN A 109 -0.41 11.32 -8.01
CA ASN A 109 -0.94 11.77 -6.72
C ASN A 109 -0.96 13.31 -6.55
N GLN A 110 -0.24 14.08 -7.36
CA GLN A 110 -0.24 15.55 -7.28
C GLN A 110 -1.57 16.20 -7.68
N ASN A 111 -2.43 15.50 -8.43
CA ASN A 111 -3.68 16.05 -8.98
C ASN A 111 -4.93 15.32 -8.44
N VAL A 112 -4.82 14.61 -7.33
CA VAL A 112 -5.93 13.85 -6.77
C VAL A 112 -6.98 14.80 -6.23
N THR A 113 -8.23 14.63 -6.67
CA THR A 113 -9.37 15.33 -6.07
C THR A 113 -9.64 14.73 -4.71
N VAL A 114 -9.42 15.53 -3.66
CA VAL A 114 -9.68 15.10 -2.28
C VAL A 114 -11.19 15.03 -2.03
N ILE A 115 -11.66 13.84 -1.68
CA ILE A 115 -13.05 13.57 -1.36
C ILE A 115 -13.23 13.85 0.15
N PRO A 116 -14.27 14.60 0.56
CA PRO A 116 -14.54 14.83 1.98
C PRO A 116 -14.68 13.50 2.75
N SER A 117 -13.67 13.19 3.56
CA SER A 117 -13.64 11.99 4.40
C SER A 117 -14.16 12.29 5.81
N GLY A 118 -14.79 11.29 6.44
CA GLY A 118 -15.14 11.34 7.86
C GLY A 118 -14.02 10.89 8.80
N PHE A 119 -12.93 10.33 8.26
CA PHE A 119 -11.75 9.92 9.02
C PHE A 119 -10.85 11.10 9.35
N ARG A 120 -10.19 11.06 10.52
CA ARG A 120 -9.19 12.01 10.98
C ARG A 120 -8.09 11.25 11.71
N VAL A 121 -6.86 11.77 11.66
CA VAL A 121 -5.76 11.28 12.49
C VAL A 121 -6.18 11.28 13.97
N GLY A 122 -5.81 10.21 14.68
CA GLY A 122 -6.18 9.94 16.07
C GLY A 122 -7.52 9.21 16.25
N MET A 123 -8.32 9.04 15.19
CA MET A 123 -9.55 8.26 15.28
C MET A 123 -9.25 6.76 15.42
N LYS A 124 -10.00 6.07 16.28
CA LYS A 124 -9.87 4.62 16.49
C LYS A 124 -10.91 3.80 15.71
N LEU A 125 -10.52 2.61 15.28
CA LEU A 125 -11.36 1.68 14.52
C LEU A 125 -10.96 0.22 14.83
N GLU A 126 -11.69 -0.72 14.23
CA GLU A 126 -11.33 -2.14 14.20
C GLU A 126 -10.77 -2.47 12.81
N ALA A 127 -9.61 -3.13 12.73
CA ALA A 127 -8.93 -3.38 11.46
C ALA A 127 -8.42 -4.82 11.33
N VAL A 128 -8.46 -5.38 10.13
CA VAL A 128 -7.90 -6.70 9.81
C VAL A 128 -6.39 -6.59 9.71
N ASP A 129 -5.65 -7.43 10.45
CA ASP A 129 -4.21 -7.58 10.24
C ASP A 129 -3.95 -8.25 8.88
N LYS A 130 -3.39 -7.52 7.91
CA LYS A 130 -3.10 -8.06 6.57
C LYS A 130 -2.04 -9.17 6.58
N LYS A 131 -1.15 -9.20 7.58
CA LYS A 131 -0.17 -10.29 7.77
C LYS A 131 -0.82 -11.52 8.40
N ASN A 132 -1.86 -11.33 9.23
CA ASN A 132 -2.67 -12.41 9.81
C ASN A 132 -4.17 -12.16 9.62
N PRO A 133 -4.75 -12.42 8.43
CA PRO A 133 -6.12 -12.00 8.08
C PRO A 133 -7.24 -12.61 8.92
N THR A 134 -6.93 -13.54 9.83
CA THR A 134 -7.85 -14.08 10.82
C THR A 134 -8.14 -13.10 11.96
N PHE A 135 -7.22 -12.17 12.21
CA PHE A 135 -7.29 -11.23 13.33
C PHE A 135 -7.90 -9.90 12.92
N ILE A 136 -8.83 -9.43 13.75
CA ILE A 136 -9.35 -8.07 13.71
C ILE A 136 -8.93 -7.43 15.02
N CYS A 137 -8.26 -6.30 14.94
CA CYS A 137 -7.54 -5.69 16.06
C CYS A 137 -8.02 -4.27 16.31
N VAL A 138 -7.78 -3.79 17.53
CA VAL A 138 -7.85 -2.36 17.87
C VAL A 138 -6.80 -1.60 17.07
N ALA A 139 -7.22 -0.54 16.38
CA ALA A 139 -6.36 0.25 15.51
C ALA A 139 -6.68 1.74 15.55
N THR A 140 -5.72 2.55 15.11
CA THR A 140 -5.79 4.02 15.05
C THR A 140 -5.42 4.50 13.66
N VAL A 141 -6.08 5.56 13.20
CA VAL A 141 -5.63 6.34 12.03
C VAL A 141 -4.45 7.21 12.45
N THR A 142 -3.25 6.91 11.95
CA THR A 142 -2.02 7.63 12.33
C THR A 142 -1.58 8.69 11.33
N ASP A 143 -2.00 8.55 10.08
CA ASP A 143 -1.65 9.49 9.01
C ASP A 143 -2.75 9.58 7.94
N MET A 144 -2.76 10.65 7.16
CA MET A 144 -3.68 10.88 6.05
C MET A 144 -2.99 11.58 4.88
N VAL A 145 -3.00 10.91 3.73
CA VAL A 145 -2.43 11.42 2.47
C VAL A 145 -3.47 11.27 1.37
N ASP A 146 -3.86 12.40 0.78
CA ASP A 146 -4.90 12.51 -0.24
C ASP A 146 -6.23 11.86 0.22
N ASN A 147 -6.69 10.81 -0.46
CA ASN A 147 -7.91 10.06 -0.13
C ASN A 147 -7.65 8.83 0.75
N ARG A 148 -6.39 8.58 1.12
CA ARG A 148 -5.96 7.42 1.88
C ARG A 148 -5.58 7.81 3.30
N PHE A 149 -5.60 6.83 4.18
CA PHE A 149 -5.14 6.98 5.55
C PHE A 149 -4.39 5.73 6.00
N LEU A 150 -3.43 5.95 6.89
CA LEU A 150 -2.60 4.90 7.47
C LEU A 150 -3.31 4.31 8.68
N VAL A 151 -3.49 3.00 8.67
CA VAL A 151 -4.01 2.22 9.79
C VAL A 151 -2.83 1.69 10.57
N HIS A 152 -2.77 2.02 11.86
CA HIS A 152 -1.79 1.52 12.81
C HIS A 152 -2.47 0.64 13.86
N PHE A 153 -1.82 -0.44 14.27
CA PHE A 153 -2.32 -1.34 15.31
C PHE A 153 -1.79 -0.92 16.68
N ASP A 154 -2.69 -0.52 17.58
CA ASP A 154 -2.33 0.07 18.86
C ASP A 154 -1.40 -0.86 19.68
N ASN A 155 -0.25 -0.32 20.11
CA ASN A 155 0.81 -1.01 20.85
C ASN A 155 1.50 -2.15 20.08
N TRP A 156 1.34 -2.22 18.75
CA TRP A 156 2.14 -3.08 17.88
C TRP A 156 3.24 -2.28 17.19
N ASP A 157 4.17 -3.02 16.58
CA ASP A 157 5.19 -2.46 15.72
C ASP A 157 4.59 -1.88 14.41
N GLU A 158 5.19 -0.82 13.89
CA GLU A 158 4.71 -0.12 12.69
C GLU A 158 4.81 -0.95 11.39
N SER A 159 5.55 -2.06 11.40
CA SER A 159 5.60 -2.97 10.24
C SER A 159 4.24 -3.63 9.92
N TYR A 160 3.26 -3.57 10.83
CA TYR A 160 1.90 -4.03 10.56
C TYR A 160 1.01 -2.96 9.92
N ASP A 161 1.47 -1.70 9.90
CA ASP A 161 0.69 -0.59 9.38
C ASP A 161 0.40 -0.77 7.89
N TYR A 162 -0.75 -0.29 7.45
CA TYR A 162 -1.06 -0.26 6.02
C TYR A 162 -1.92 0.92 5.60
N TRP A 163 -1.67 1.42 4.39
CA TRP A 163 -2.50 2.43 3.76
C TRP A 163 -3.81 1.82 3.26
N CYS A 164 -4.91 2.52 3.48
CA CYS A 164 -6.21 2.16 2.91
C CYS A 164 -7.11 3.36 2.66
N GLU A 165 -8.26 3.10 2.02
CA GLU A 165 -9.32 4.08 1.80
C GLU A 165 -10.56 3.76 2.64
N ALA A 166 -11.49 4.71 2.70
CA ALA A 166 -12.74 4.58 3.44
C ALA A 166 -13.62 3.40 2.99
N ALA A 167 -13.42 2.89 1.77
CA ALA A 167 -14.11 1.72 1.22
C ALA A 167 -13.36 0.40 1.41
N SER A 168 -12.25 0.40 2.15
CA SER A 168 -11.47 -0.81 2.41
C SER A 168 -12.33 -1.85 3.15
N PRO A 169 -12.33 -3.12 2.71
CA PRO A 169 -13.05 -4.19 3.40
C PRO A 169 -12.35 -4.64 4.69
N HIS A 170 -11.13 -4.14 4.95
CA HIS A 170 -10.29 -4.53 6.07
C HIS A 170 -10.46 -3.61 7.29
N ILE A 171 -11.41 -2.69 7.25
CA ILE A 171 -11.64 -1.72 8.34
C ILE A 171 -13.12 -1.73 8.72
N HIS A 172 -13.38 -1.55 10.00
CA HIS A 172 -14.71 -1.60 10.58
C HIS A 172 -14.85 -0.55 11.68
N PRO A 173 -16.07 -0.01 11.89
CA PRO A 173 -16.32 0.87 13.01
C PRO A 173 -16.13 0.14 14.34
N VAL A 174 -15.81 0.91 15.38
CA VAL A 174 -15.76 0.43 16.77
C VAL A 174 -17.05 -0.30 17.14
N GLY A 175 -16.93 -1.53 17.66
CA GLY A 175 -18.04 -2.40 18.06
C GLY A 175 -18.42 -3.48 17.06
N TRP A 176 -17.87 -3.45 15.84
CA TRP A 176 -18.23 -4.37 14.77
C TRP A 176 -17.98 -5.84 15.14
N CYS A 177 -16.84 -6.18 15.74
CA CYS A 177 -16.52 -7.53 16.19
C CYS A 177 -17.58 -8.08 17.16
N LYS A 178 -18.02 -7.23 18.11
CA LYS A 178 -19.04 -7.61 19.09
C LYS A 178 -20.38 -7.93 18.41
N GLU A 179 -20.80 -7.11 17.46
CA GLU A 179 -22.03 -7.32 16.69
C GLU A 179 -21.98 -8.59 15.84
N HIS A 180 -20.82 -8.90 15.25
CA HIS A 180 -20.63 -10.04 14.34
C HIS A 180 -20.14 -11.30 15.05
N LYS A 181 -20.10 -11.30 16.39
CA LYS A 181 -19.62 -12.43 17.22
C LYS A 181 -18.20 -12.89 16.83
N ARG A 182 -17.35 -11.94 16.49
CA ARG A 182 -15.92 -12.12 16.20
C ARG A 182 -15.10 -11.73 17.42
N THR A 183 -13.94 -12.36 17.59
CA THR A 183 -12.98 -12.00 18.64
C THR A 183 -12.17 -10.78 18.20
N LEU A 184 -12.29 -9.69 18.96
CA LEU A 184 -11.44 -8.53 18.82
C LEU A 184 -10.09 -8.79 19.53
N ILE A 185 -8.99 -8.56 18.82
CA ILE A 185 -7.65 -8.56 19.39
C ILE A 185 -7.37 -7.17 19.96
N THR A 186 -7.13 -7.13 21.27
CA THR A 186 -6.86 -5.89 22.01
C THR A 186 -5.39 -5.48 21.86
N PRO A 187 -5.03 -4.24 22.22
CA PRO A 187 -3.63 -3.82 22.25
C PRO A 187 -2.79 -4.77 23.14
N PRO A 188 -1.55 -5.11 22.76
CA PRO A 188 -0.64 -5.88 23.59
C PRO A 188 -0.50 -5.27 24.98
N ASP A 189 -0.38 -6.15 25.97
CA ASP A 189 -0.25 -5.81 27.38
C ASP A 189 -1.40 -4.97 27.98
N TYR A 190 -2.55 -4.86 27.29
CA TYR A 190 -3.70 -4.15 27.83
C TYR A 190 -4.23 -4.83 29.13
N PRO A 191 -4.30 -4.10 30.25
CA PRO A 191 -4.76 -4.66 31.53
C PRO A 191 -6.16 -5.26 31.40
N HIS A 192 -6.31 -6.51 31.86
CA HIS A 192 -7.58 -7.23 31.79
C HIS A 192 -8.15 -7.33 30.35
N ALA A 193 -7.33 -7.68 29.35
CA ALA A 193 -7.75 -7.87 27.94
C ALA A 193 -9.08 -8.63 27.74
N LYS A 194 -9.39 -9.62 28.58
CA LYS A 194 -10.67 -10.36 28.57
C LYS A 194 -11.92 -9.51 28.86
N HIS A 195 -11.73 -8.32 29.43
CA HIS A 195 -12.74 -7.36 29.83
C HIS A 195 -12.56 -6.02 29.11
N PHE A 196 -11.89 -6.01 27.95
CA PHE A 196 -11.73 -4.79 27.15
C PHE A 196 -13.09 -4.14 26.85
N SER A 197 -13.14 -2.82 27.04
CA SER A 197 -14.29 -1.99 26.70
C SER A 197 -13.81 -0.82 25.85
N TRP A 198 -14.39 -0.69 24.66
CA TRP A 198 -14.12 0.44 23.77
C TRP A 198 -14.42 1.79 24.42
N GLU A 199 -15.49 1.89 25.20
CA GLU A 199 -15.85 3.13 25.91
C GLU A 199 -14.74 3.58 26.87
N LYS A 200 -14.27 2.63 27.70
CA LYS A 200 -13.18 2.88 28.65
C LYS A 200 -11.87 3.19 27.92
N TYR A 201 -11.56 2.44 26.87
CA TYR A 201 -10.31 2.65 26.12
C TYR A 201 -10.27 4.00 25.40
N LEU A 202 -11.40 4.43 24.83
CA LEU A 202 -11.54 5.75 24.20
C LEU A 202 -11.39 6.89 25.23
N GLU A 203 -11.94 6.72 26.44
CA GLU A 203 -11.76 7.66 27.56
C GLU A 203 -10.29 7.72 28.02
N GLU A 204 -9.67 6.56 28.27
CA GLU A 204 -8.26 6.44 28.70
C GLU A 204 -7.28 7.08 27.71
N THR A 205 -7.55 6.93 26.41
CA THR A 205 -6.70 7.46 25.34
C THR A 205 -7.12 8.83 24.85
N SER A 206 -8.15 9.45 25.45
CA SER A 206 -8.72 10.73 25.00
C SER A 206 -8.98 10.78 23.48
N SER A 207 -9.43 9.66 22.93
CA SER A 207 -9.58 9.45 21.49
C SER A 207 -11.05 9.34 21.09
N LEU A 208 -11.33 9.54 19.80
CA LEU A 208 -12.67 9.40 19.23
C LEU A 208 -12.74 8.18 18.32
N PRO A 209 -13.86 7.45 18.28
CA PRO A 209 -14.05 6.42 17.29
C PRO A 209 -14.25 7.05 15.91
N ALA A 210 -13.72 6.41 14.86
CA ALA A 210 -14.08 6.76 13.50
C ALA A 210 -15.60 6.59 13.31
N PRO A 211 -16.32 7.62 12.83
CA PRO A 211 -17.78 7.56 12.82
C PRO A 211 -18.25 6.54 11.77
N ALA A 212 -19.24 5.70 12.11
CA ALA A 212 -19.72 4.62 11.24
C ALA A 212 -20.10 5.09 9.82
N ARG A 213 -20.62 6.31 9.66
CA ARG A 213 -20.94 6.94 8.36
C ARG A 213 -19.74 7.23 7.46
N ALA A 214 -18.52 7.25 8.01
CA ALA A 214 -17.27 7.44 7.27
C ALA A 214 -16.91 6.20 6.45
N PHE A 215 -17.20 5.01 6.97
CA PHE A 215 -16.97 3.74 6.31
C PHE A 215 -17.89 3.60 5.10
N LYS A 216 -17.32 3.18 3.97
CA LYS A 216 -18.03 2.98 2.70
C LYS A 216 -18.03 1.50 2.36
N VAL A 217 -19.12 1.06 1.73
CA VAL A 217 -19.23 -0.31 1.26
C VAL A 217 -18.60 -0.40 -0.13
N LYS A 218 -17.64 -1.30 -0.29
CA LYS A 218 -17.07 -1.61 -1.60
C LYS A 218 -18.08 -2.41 -2.42
N PRO A 219 -18.38 -2.00 -3.67
CA PRO A 219 -19.21 -2.81 -4.55
C PRO A 219 -18.58 -4.19 -4.82
N SER A 220 -19.41 -5.16 -5.19
CA SER A 220 -18.94 -6.46 -5.68
C SER A 220 -18.02 -6.29 -6.88
N HIS A 221 -16.96 -7.09 -6.95
CA HIS A 221 -15.89 -6.94 -7.93
C HIS A 221 -16.19 -7.55 -9.31
N GLY A 222 -17.22 -8.36 -9.46
CA GLY A 222 -17.67 -8.91 -10.75
C GLY A 222 -16.78 -10.00 -11.39
N PHE A 223 -15.55 -10.22 -10.93
CA PHE A 223 -14.73 -11.37 -11.35
C PHE A 223 -15.42 -12.73 -11.16
N GLN A 224 -15.13 -13.63 -12.10
CA GLN A 224 -15.65 -15.00 -12.11
C GLN A 224 -14.51 -16.00 -12.30
N LYS A 225 -14.70 -17.21 -11.79
CA LYS A 225 -13.79 -18.33 -12.04
C LYS A 225 -13.63 -18.56 -13.54
N SER A 226 -12.45 -19.00 -13.96
CA SER A 226 -12.03 -19.22 -15.35
C SER A 226 -11.76 -17.95 -16.17
N MET A 227 -12.02 -16.74 -15.65
CA MET A 227 -11.56 -15.51 -16.30
C MET A 227 -10.02 -15.47 -16.33
N LYS A 228 -9.47 -14.96 -17.44
CA LYS A 228 -8.02 -14.80 -17.63
C LYS A 228 -7.59 -13.35 -17.41
N LEU A 229 -6.40 -13.18 -16.87
CA LEU A 229 -5.79 -11.89 -16.55
C LEU A 229 -4.26 -11.98 -16.59
N GLU A 230 -3.61 -10.86 -16.40
CA GLU A 230 -2.15 -10.75 -16.26
C GLU A 230 -1.84 -10.32 -14.82
N VAL A 231 -0.95 -11.02 -14.13
CA VAL A 231 -0.62 -10.69 -12.73
C VAL A 231 0.87 -10.84 -12.45
N VAL A 232 1.40 -9.94 -11.61
CA VAL A 232 2.80 -9.97 -11.15
C VAL A 232 3.05 -11.25 -10.34
N ASP A 233 4.20 -11.89 -10.57
CA ASP A 233 4.65 -13.03 -9.78
C ASP A 233 5.19 -12.57 -8.41
N LYS A 234 4.47 -12.87 -7.33
CA LYS A 234 4.89 -12.51 -5.95
C LYS A 234 6.24 -13.11 -5.54
N ARG A 235 6.69 -14.20 -6.18
CA ARG A 235 7.98 -14.83 -5.88
C ARG A 235 9.13 -14.23 -6.69
N ASN A 236 8.81 -13.68 -7.86
CA ASN A 236 9.75 -12.93 -8.67
C ASN A 236 9.04 -11.74 -9.33
N PRO A 237 8.96 -10.59 -8.63
CA PRO A 237 8.16 -9.44 -9.07
C PRO A 237 8.60 -8.82 -10.39
N VAL A 238 9.73 -9.24 -10.97
CA VAL A 238 10.13 -8.86 -12.34
C VAL A 238 9.13 -9.40 -13.36
N PHE A 239 8.54 -10.57 -13.11
CA PHE A 239 7.67 -11.23 -14.07
C PHE A 239 6.20 -10.87 -13.90
N ILE A 240 5.53 -10.69 -15.03
CA ILE A 240 4.07 -10.74 -15.14
C ILE A 240 3.73 -11.98 -15.95
N ARG A 241 2.76 -12.78 -15.47
CA ARG A 241 2.40 -14.07 -16.07
C ARG A 241 0.95 -14.08 -16.54
N VAL A 242 0.67 -14.93 -17.52
CA VAL A 242 -0.70 -15.33 -17.85
C VAL A 242 -1.29 -16.08 -16.66
N ALA A 243 -2.45 -15.64 -16.18
CA ALA A 243 -3.12 -16.24 -15.04
C ALA A 243 -4.61 -16.47 -15.27
N THR A 244 -5.16 -17.45 -14.55
CA THR A 244 -6.58 -17.77 -14.50
C THR A 244 -7.10 -17.62 -13.07
N ILE A 245 -8.29 -17.07 -12.91
CA ILE A 245 -8.99 -17.03 -11.62
C ILE A 245 -9.56 -18.41 -11.31
N ILE A 246 -9.13 -19.01 -10.22
CA ILE A 246 -9.60 -20.33 -9.78
C ILE A 246 -10.59 -20.25 -8.61
N ASP A 247 -10.57 -19.14 -7.87
CA ASP A 247 -11.50 -18.91 -6.77
C ASP A 247 -11.75 -17.41 -6.52
N THR A 248 -12.85 -17.10 -5.84
CA THR A 248 -13.27 -15.72 -5.54
C THR A 248 -13.91 -15.68 -4.15
N ASP A 249 -13.63 -14.64 -3.37
CA ASP A 249 -14.43 -14.26 -2.20
C ASP A 249 -15.03 -12.86 -2.42
N ASP A 250 -15.52 -12.17 -1.39
CA ASP A 250 -16.17 -10.85 -1.57
C ASP A 250 -15.22 -9.75 -2.08
N HIS A 251 -13.91 -9.89 -1.82
CA HIS A 251 -12.93 -8.81 -2.01
C HIS A 251 -11.61 -9.26 -2.63
N ARG A 252 -11.42 -10.56 -2.83
CA ARG A 252 -10.18 -11.16 -3.32
C ARG A 252 -10.46 -12.19 -4.40
N ILE A 253 -9.45 -12.42 -5.21
CA ILE A 253 -9.39 -13.48 -6.20
C ILE A 253 -8.23 -14.41 -5.87
N LYS A 254 -8.41 -15.71 -6.12
CA LYS A 254 -7.33 -16.68 -6.12
C LYS A 254 -6.86 -16.88 -7.54
N VAL A 255 -5.59 -16.55 -7.79
CA VAL A 255 -4.98 -16.63 -9.12
C VAL A 255 -4.12 -17.89 -9.24
N HIS A 256 -4.16 -18.48 -10.43
CA HIS A 256 -3.34 -19.60 -10.86
C HIS A 256 -2.51 -19.16 -12.06
N PHE A 257 -1.21 -19.47 -12.07
CA PHE A 257 -0.38 -19.26 -13.26
C PHE A 257 -0.61 -20.40 -14.24
N ASP A 258 -1.12 -20.07 -15.42
CA ASP A 258 -1.39 -21.08 -16.46
C ASP A 258 -0.12 -21.88 -16.74
N GLY A 259 -0.19 -23.22 -16.74
CA GLY A 259 0.97 -24.10 -16.98
C GLY A 259 1.81 -24.45 -15.75
N TRP A 260 1.58 -23.79 -14.60
CA TRP A 260 2.32 -24.03 -13.36
C TRP A 260 1.56 -24.97 -12.41
N ASP A 261 2.27 -25.50 -11.41
CA ASP A 261 1.65 -26.29 -10.35
C ASP A 261 0.78 -25.41 -9.42
N SER A 262 -0.34 -25.94 -8.96
CA SER A 262 -1.25 -25.29 -8.00
C SER A 262 -0.61 -24.87 -6.66
N ILE A 263 0.57 -25.40 -6.30
CA ILE A 263 1.33 -24.91 -5.13
C ILE A 263 1.73 -23.43 -5.28
N TYR A 264 1.74 -22.92 -6.51
CA TYR A 264 2.07 -21.53 -6.79
C TYR A 264 0.87 -20.57 -6.67
N ASP A 265 -0.35 -21.10 -6.59
CA ASP A 265 -1.58 -20.31 -6.50
C ASP A 265 -1.62 -19.46 -5.22
N TYR A 266 -2.18 -18.26 -5.30
CA TYR A 266 -2.32 -17.38 -4.13
C TYR A 266 -3.55 -16.49 -4.21
N TRP A 267 -3.99 -16.02 -3.03
CA TRP A 267 -5.03 -15.01 -2.89
C TRP A 267 -4.43 -13.60 -3.00
N THR A 268 -5.16 -12.71 -3.67
CA THR A 268 -4.81 -11.29 -3.77
C THR A 268 -6.07 -10.43 -3.81
N ASP A 269 -5.98 -9.21 -3.25
CA ASP A 269 -7.07 -8.25 -3.29
C ASP A 269 -7.39 -7.87 -4.74
N VAL A 270 -8.66 -7.71 -5.07
CA VAL A 270 -9.09 -7.38 -6.45
C VAL A 270 -8.62 -6.02 -6.93
N ASP A 271 -8.36 -5.10 -6.01
CA ASP A 271 -7.82 -3.77 -6.28
C ASP A 271 -6.30 -3.69 -6.09
N SER A 272 -5.62 -4.84 -5.96
CA SER A 272 -4.17 -4.87 -5.99
C SER A 272 -3.65 -4.20 -7.28
N PRO A 273 -2.65 -3.31 -7.18
CA PRO A 273 -2.07 -2.64 -8.34
C PRO A 273 -1.32 -3.60 -9.27
N ASP A 274 -1.11 -4.85 -8.85
CA ASP A 274 -0.37 -5.88 -9.58
C ASP A 274 -1.27 -6.85 -10.37
N VAL A 275 -2.59 -6.63 -10.35
CA VAL A 275 -3.59 -7.41 -11.10
C VAL A 275 -4.08 -6.58 -12.29
N HIS A 276 -3.89 -7.10 -13.50
CA HIS A 276 -4.11 -6.36 -14.73
C HIS A 276 -5.04 -7.10 -15.72
N PRO A 277 -5.80 -6.37 -16.56
CA PRO A 277 -6.55 -6.99 -17.65
C PRO A 277 -5.63 -7.60 -18.70
N ALA A 278 -6.12 -8.60 -19.44
CA ALA A 278 -5.40 -9.15 -20.58
C ALA A 278 -5.05 -8.07 -21.63
N GLY A 279 -3.83 -8.11 -22.13
CA GLY A 279 -3.24 -7.13 -23.04
C GLY A 279 -2.51 -5.97 -22.35
N TRP A 280 -2.45 -5.94 -21.01
CA TRP A 280 -1.77 -4.87 -20.27
C TRP A 280 -0.29 -4.81 -20.61
N CYS A 281 0.42 -5.93 -20.50
CA CYS A 281 1.82 -6.07 -20.86
C CYS A 281 2.10 -5.59 -22.30
N ALA A 282 1.28 -6.04 -23.26
CA ALA A 282 1.41 -5.65 -24.65
C ALA A 282 1.23 -4.15 -24.87
N LYS A 283 0.26 -3.53 -24.19
CA LYS A 283 -0.03 -2.09 -24.30
C LYS A 283 0.99 -1.22 -23.57
N THR A 284 1.57 -1.71 -22.48
CA THR A 284 2.55 -0.96 -21.66
C THR A 284 3.99 -1.23 -22.05
N GLY A 285 4.25 -2.22 -22.90
CA GLY A 285 5.60 -2.62 -23.30
C GLY A 285 6.34 -3.44 -22.23
N HIS A 286 5.62 -4.13 -21.35
CA HIS A 286 6.17 -5.07 -20.38
C HIS A 286 6.19 -6.49 -20.98
N PRO A 287 7.24 -7.30 -20.80
CA PRO A 287 7.23 -8.70 -21.21
C PRO A 287 6.19 -9.52 -20.44
N LEU A 288 5.35 -10.26 -21.15
CA LEU A 288 4.42 -11.23 -20.58
C LEU A 288 5.05 -12.62 -20.64
N GLN A 289 5.09 -13.32 -19.51
CA GLN A 289 5.52 -14.72 -19.47
C GLN A 289 4.38 -15.63 -19.93
N PRO A 290 4.57 -16.44 -20.98
CA PRO A 290 3.59 -17.43 -21.42
C PRO A 290 3.46 -18.59 -20.40
N PRO A 291 2.43 -19.43 -20.55
CA PRO A 291 2.28 -20.66 -19.76
C PRO A 291 3.49 -21.61 -19.84
#